data_AF-K6VT32-F1
#
_entry.id   AF-K6VT32-F1
#
_cell.length_a   1.000
_cell.length_b   1.000
_cell.length_c   1.000
_cell.angle_alpha   90.00
_cell.angle_beta   90.00
_cell.angle_gamma   90.00
#
_symmetry.space_group_name_H-M   'P 1'
#
loop_
_entity.id
_entity.type
_entity.pdbx_description
1 polymer ?
#
loop_
_entity_poly.entity_id
_entity_poly.type
_entity_poly.pdbx_seq_one_letter_code
_entity_poly.pdbx_strand_id
1 'polypeptide(L)'
;MARQLTTKAQVNGYRFLIKRLEHALVRRDVRMLHDPMRSQLQALVVGTVLGLLVLGGCGVYGLVRPQGSVGDATIIVSKNSGSTYVLVEDTLHPVLNLASARLITGSSEKPASVADSKLEPYPRGPLLGIPGAPASLPGSAHKSTSMWTVCDSSTVSSDSASESLRQTVIADKPVLGSSTVEPARPEDAVLVRTGDETFLIYQLFRDGAWSPVRAAVDTDSAPVMRALGLDGVTPRRMTPGLLNSFPLVEPLEVPTVPGAGQPGAVDSTTVGSVVKSVDVDDETTYHVVLRGGVQEISAPAAEILRLADRDGAAPVKTVAPGELATLKVVEELPIGDFPQVNPSMLGLSADPTLCRSWSRGTDEPRAETALLAGRALPLESDARPVRLTSADGAGPGLDEVYLPPGSGEYLQVTGNEADSARTESLFYVNDSGVRFGIPDLETGGTLGLGDSPSRAPWSVVSLLAPGPTLSAEAALVAHDGLKTVGIDPDGE
;
A
#
# COMPACT_ATOMS: atom_id res chain seq x y z
N MET A 1 -41.26 89.80 -20.07
CA MET A 1 -40.47 89.01 -21.05
C MET A 1 -39.00 89.06 -20.65
N ALA A 2 -38.47 88.00 -20.03
CA ALA A 2 -37.05 87.92 -19.73
C ALA A 2 -36.27 87.55 -21.00
N ARG A 3 -35.44 88.48 -21.49
CA ARG A 3 -34.53 88.27 -22.62
C ARG A 3 -33.43 87.31 -22.16
N GLN A 4 -33.48 86.05 -22.59
CA GLN A 4 -32.35 85.12 -22.43
C GLN A 4 -31.17 85.64 -23.29
N LEU A 5 -30.16 86.22 -22.63
CA LEU A 5 -28.99 86.85 -23.26
C LEU A 5 -27.91 85.87 -23.73
N THR A 6 -28.16 84.56 -23.66
CA THR A 6 -27.21 83.53 -24.08
C THR A 6 -27.91 82.45 -24.90
N THR A 7 -27.55 82.33 -26.17
CA THR A 7 -28.08 81.28 -27.04
C THR A 7 -27.43 79.93 -26.74
N LYS A 8 -28.13 78.80 -26.97
CA LYS A 8 -27.53 77.45 -26.88
C LYS A 8 -26.23 77.33 -27.69
N ALA A 9 -26.15 78.03 -28.82
CA ALA A 9 -24.96 78.10 -29.64
C ALA A 9 -23.77 78.75 -28.92
N GLN A 10 -23.98 79.85 -28.17
CA GLN A 10 -22.94 80.49 -27.37
C GLN A 10 -22.44 79.60 -26.22
N VAL A 11 -23.35 78.91 -25.54
CA VAL A 11 -22.97 77.98 -24.44
C VAL A 11 -22.16 76.80 -24.99
N ASN A 12 -22.55 76.26 -26.15
CA ASN A 12 -21.82 75.18 -26.79
C ASN A 12 -20.46 75.63 -27.33
N GLY A 13 -20.37 76.83 -27.91
CA GLY A 13 -19.11 77.43 -28.36
C GLY A 13 -18.13 77.67 -27.21
N TYR A 14 -18.62 78.16 -26.07
CA TYR A 14 -17.82 78.36 -24.86
C TYR A 14 -17.31 77.03 -24.29
N ARG A 15 -18.17 76.00 -24.20
CA ARG A 15 -17.76 74.65 -23.77
C ARG A 15 -16.74 74.02 -24.71
N PHE A 16 -16.87 74.26 -26.01
CA PHE A 16 -15.90 73.79 -27.01
C PHE A 16 -14.53 74.45 -26.82
N LEU A 17 -14.49 75.76 -26.57
CA LEU A 17 -13.25 76.50 -26.27
C LEU A 17 -12.57 76.00 -24.98
N ILE A 18 -13.33 75.76 -23.91
CA ILE A 18 -12.80 75.19 -22.67
C ILE A 18 -12.21 73.81 -22.92
N LYS A 19 -12.95 72.90 -23.58
CA LYS A 19 -12.44 71.56 -23.89
C LYS A 19 -11.17 71.59 -24.73
N ARG A 20 -11.05 72.56 -25.66
CA ARG A 20 -9.85 72.75 -26.48
C ARG A 20 -8.66 73.23 -25.65
N LEU A 21 -8.88 74.11 -24.66
CA LEU A 21 -7.84 74.56 -23.72
C LEU A 21 -7.39 73.42 -22.79
N GLU A 22 -8.31 72.62 -22.26
CA GLU A 22 -7.99 71.44 -21.44
C GLU A 22 -7.15 70.42 -22.23
N HIS A 23 -7.53 70.14 -23.48
CA HIS A 23 -6.75 69.26 -24.36
C HIS A 23 -5.34 69.80 -24.64
N ALA A 24 -5.21 71.10 -24.88
CA ALA A 24 -3.93 71.76 -25.12
C ALA A 24 -3.02 71.73 -23.88
N LEU A 25 -3.59 71.89 -22.69
CA LEU A 25 -2.84 71.87 -21.42
C LEU A 25 -2.32 70.46 -21.09
N VAL A 26 -3.15 69.43 -21.29
CA VAL A 26 -2.82 68.04 -20.91
C VAL A 26 -1.92 67.37 -21.94
N ARG A 27 -2.09 67.64 -23.25
CA ARG A 27 -1.36 66.91 -24.33
C ARG A 27 -0.47 67.78 -25.22
N ARG A 28 -0.39 69.10 -25.02
CA ARG A 28 0.36 70.03 -25.90
C ARG A 28 -0.04 69.98 -27.38
N ASP A 29 -1.22 69.47 -27.72
CA ASP A 29 -1.76 69.48 -29.09
C ASP A 29 -3.21 70.01 -29.10
N VAL A 30 -3.51 70.87 -30.08
CA VAL A 30 -4.82 71.51 -30.30
C VAL A 30 -5.66 70.78 -31.35
N ARG A 31 -5.10 69.77 -32.02
CA ARG A 31 -5.80 68.96 -33.03
C ARG A 31 -6.65 67.90 -32.33
N MET A 32 -7.94 68.19 -32.16
CA MET A 32 -8.98 67.26 -31.68
C MET A 32 -9.33 66.18 -32.73
N LEU A 33 -8.34 65.43 -33.23
CA LEU A 33 -8.54 64.36 -34.22
C LEU A 33 -9.16 63.08 -33.62
N HIS A 34 -8.99 62.87 -32.32
CA HIS A 34 -9.62 61.79 -31.55
C HIS A 34 -10.05 62.36 -30.19
N ASP A 35 -11.21 61.95 -29.66
CA ASP A 35 -11.77 62.40 -28.37
C ASP A 35 -11.56 61.32 -27.29
N PRO A 36 -10.34 61.19 -26.71
CA PRO A 36 -9.98 60.14 -25.77
C PRO A 36 -10.74 60.24 -24.44
N MET A 37 -11.22 61.43 -24.09
CA MET A 37 -11.95 61.64 -22.83
C MET A 37 -13.34 61.01 -22.90
N ARG A 38 -13.97 61.02 -24.08
CA ARG A 38 -15.23 60.32 -24.33
C ARG A 38 -15.08 58.80 -24.30
N SER A 39 -13.98 58.25 -24.82
CA SER A 39 -13.73 56.80 -24.75
C SER A 39 -13.40 56.34 -23.33
N GLN A 40 -12.66 57.13 -22.55
CA GLN A 40 -12.40 56.85 -21.12
C GLN A 40 -13.69 56.90 -20.28
N LEU A 41 -14.55 57.91 -20.49
CA LEU A 41 -15.86 57.99 -19.83
C LEU A 41 -16.78 56.84 -20.24
N GLN A 42 -16.80 56.46 -21.51
CA GLN A 42 -17.57 55.30 -21.97
C GLN A 42 -17.05 54.00 -21.37
N ALA A 43 -15.73 53.83 -21.29
CA ALA A 43 -15.12 52.67 -20.64
C ALA A 43 -15.47 52.61 -19.14
N LEU A 44 -15.47 53.74 -18.43
CA LEU A 44 -15.87 53.82 -17.01
C LEU A 44 -17.35 53.46 -16.82
N VAL A 45 -18.24 54.00 -17.67
CA VAL A 45 -19.68 53.72 -17.61
C VAL A 45 -19.95 52.26 -17.90
N VAL A 46 -19.35 51.70 -18.96
CA VAL A 46 -19.48 50.28 -19.31
C VAL A 46 -18.94 49.42 -18.17
N GLY A 47 -17.76 49.74 -17.62
CA GLY A 47 -17.18 49.02 -16.49
C GLY A 47 -18.06 49.06 -15.24
N THR A 48 -18.69 50.20 -14.95
CA THR A 48 -19.60 50.36 -13.80
C THR A 48 -20.87 49.53 -13.99
N VAL A 49 -21.48 49.57 -15.18
CA VAL A 49 -22.67 48.77 -15.49
C VAL A 49 -22.34 47.28 -15.41
N LEU A 50 -21.20 46.86 -15.96
CA LEU A 50 -20.77 45.46 -15.88
C LEU A 50 -20.51 45.04 -14.42
N GLY A 51 -19.89 45.90 -13.62
CA GLY A 51 -19.65 45.64 -12.20
C GLY A 51 -20.94 45.50 -11.40
N LEU A 52 -21.94 46.35 -11.67
CA LEU A 52 -23.26 46.24 -11.04
C LEU A 52 -24.00 44.96 -11.47
N LEU A 53 -23.88 44.55 -12.73
CA LEU A 53 -24.45 43.29 -13.21
C LEU A 53 -23.78 42.08 -12.56
N VAL A 54 -22.47 42.09 -12.38
CA VAL A 54 -21.74 41.04 -11.66
C VAL A 54 -22.17 41.00 -10.19
N LEU A 55 -22.22 42.14 -9.51
CA LEU A 55 -22.70 42.21 -8.11
C LEU A 55 -24.15 41.74 -7.97
N GLY A 56 -25.02 42.15 -8.90
CA GLY A 56 -26.40 41.67 -8.96
C GLY A 56 -26.47 40.17 -9.18
N GLY A 57 -25.65 39.63 -10.09
CA GLY A 57 -25.51 38.20 -10.33
C GLY A 57 -25.05 37.43 -9.10
N CYS A 58 -24.04 37.94 -8.37
CA CYS A 58 -23.60 37.36 -7.09
C CYS A 58 -24.71 37.40 -6.02
N GLY A 59 -25.50 38.48 -5.97
CA GLY A 59 -26.64 38.60 -5.06
C GLY A 59 -27.75 37.58 -5.36
N VAL A 60 -28.12 37.43 -6.63
CA VAL A 60 -29.10 36.41 -7.07
C VAL A 60 -28.57 35.01 -6.79
N TYR A 61 -27.29 34.75 -7.08
CA TYR A 61 -26.66 33.46 -6.81
C TYR A 61 -26.70 33.11 -5.31
N GLY A 62 -26.45 34.09 -4.43
CA GLY A 62 -26.56 33.92 -2.98
C GLY A 62 -27.97 33.62 -2.48
N LEU A 63 -29.01 34.12 -3.16
CA LEU A 63 -30.41 33.83 -2.85
C LEU A 63 -30.88 32.46 -3.38
N VAL A 64 -30.33 32.02 -4.52
CA VAL A 64 -30.66 30.71 -5.12
C VAL A 64 -29.96 29.56 -4.38
N ARG A 65 -28.83 29.81 -3.71
CA ARG A 65 -28.18 28.86 -2.78
C ARG A 65 -28.16 29.43 -1.35
N PRO A 66 -29.30 29.47 -0.65
CA PRO A 66 -29.33 29.87 0.76
C PRO A 66 -28.43 28.95 1.60
N GLN A 67 -27.79 29.51 2.63
CA GLN A 67 -26.96 28.75 3.57
C GLN A 67 -27.74 27.57 4.15
N GLY A 68 -27.14 26.38 4.14
CA GLY A 68 -27.79 25.13 4.53
C GLY A 68 -28.57 25.27 5.83
N SER A 69 -29.89 25.07 5.76
CA SER A 69 -30.73 24.79 6.93
C SER A 69 -30.51 23.34 7.34
N VAL A 70 -30.71 23.04 8.64
CA VAL A 70 -30.70 21.66 9.16
C VAL A 70 -31.58 20.74 8.31
N GLY A 71 -32.75 21.22 7.85
CA GLY A 71 -33.59 20.51 6.88
C GLY A 71 -33.88 19.07 7.32
N ASP A 72 -33.79 18.13 6.37
CA ASP A 72 -33.89 16.69 6.62
C ASP A 72 -32.51 16.02 6.86
N ALA A 73 -31.45 16.80 7.08
CA ALA A 73 -30.09 16.27 7.19
C ALA A 73 -29.85 15.61 8.55
N THR A 74 -29.56 14.32 8.53
CA THR A 74 -29.31 13.53 9.74
C THR A 74 -27.88 13.71 10.27
N ILE A 75 -26.91 14.00 9.39
CA ILE A 75 -25.51 14.28 9.74
C ILE A 75 -25.18 15.74 9.44
N ILE A 76 -24.69 16.46 10.44
CA ILE A 76 -24.49 17.91 10.38
C ILE A 76 -23.07 18.26 10.83
N VAL A 77 -22.41 19.16 10.12
CA VAL A 77 -21.12 19.74 10.53
C VAL A 77 -21.28 21.23 10.73
N SER A 78 -20.92 21.71 11.93
CA SER A 78 -20.86 23.13 12.24
C SER A 78 -19.80 23.82 11.38
N LYS A 79 -20.18 24.89 10.69
CA LYS A 79 -19.29 25.59 9.76
C LYS A 79 -18.11 26.29 10.43
N ASN A 80 -18.29 26.86 11.62
CA ASN A 80 -17.20 27.60 12.29
C ASN A 80 -16.36 26.68 13.18
N SER A 81 -16.99 25.74 13.89
CA SER A 81 -16.28 24.88 14.85
C SER A 81 -15.79 23.56 14.26
N GLY A 82 -16.34 23.14 13.11
CA GLY A 82 -16.05 21.84 12.50
C GLY A 82 -16.60 20.64 13.27
N SER A 83 -17.31 20.84 14.38
CA SER A 83 -17.87 19.75 15.18
C SER A 83 -18.99 19.04 14.41
N THR A 84 -18.96 17.71 14.45
CA THR A 84 -19.97 16.83 13.84
C THR A 84 -21.09 16.54 14.83
N TYR A 85 -22.32 16.58 14.34
CA TYR A 85 -23.53 16.24 15.08
C TYR A 85 -24.38 15.24 14.29
N VAL A 86 -25.14 14.43 15.02
CA VAL A 86 -26.26 13.66 14.48
C VAL A 86 -27.55 14.14 15.10
N LEU A 87 -28.59 14.25 14.28
CA LEU A 87 -29.94 14.62 14.71
C LEU A 87 -30.78 13.36 14.92
N VAL A 88 -31.17 13.09 16.17
CA VAL A 88 -32.00 11.95 16.55
C VAL A 88 -33.16 12.47 17.38
N GLU A 89 -34.41 12.22 16.96
CA GLU A 89 -35.63 12.66 17.66
C GLU A 89 -35.58 14.15 18.06
N ASP A 90 -35.27 15.03 17.10
CA ASP A 90 -35.11 16.49 17.27
C ASP A 90 -34.01 16.93 18.27
N THR A 91 -33.14 16.01 18.70
CA THR A 91 -32.01 16.29 19.60
C THR A 91 -30.67 16.19 18.87
N LEU A 92 -29.83 17.22 19.02
CA LEU A 92 -28.48 17.22 18.47
C LEU A 92 -27.50 16.54 19.42
N HIS A 93 -27.00 15.38 19.01
CA HIS A 93 -25.93 14.67 19.70
C HIS A 93 -24.58 15.03 19.05
N PRO A 94 -23.60 15.58 19.80
CA PRO A 94 -22.24 15.69 19.29
C PRO A 94 -21.66 14.29 19.05
N VAL A 95 -20.85 14.14 18.01
CA VAL A 95 -20.24 12.86 17.64
C VAL A 95 -18.73 12.99 17.44
N LEU A 96 -17.98 12.01 17.92
CA LEU A 96 -16.51 12.00 17.90
C LEU A 96 -15.90 12.00 16.50
N ASN A 97 -16.55 11.41 15.49
CA ASN A 97 -16.02 11.26 14.13
C ASN A 97 -17.12 10.95 13.11
N LEU A 98 -16.78 11.09 11.82
CA LEU A 98 -17.70 10.81 10.71
C LEU A 98 -18.13 9.34 10.65
N ALA A 99 -17.21 8.40 10.92
CA ALA A 99 -17.54 6.98 10.92
C ALA A 99 -18.67 6.67 11.92
N SER A 100 -18.55 7.16 13.15
CA SER A 100 -19.58 7.04 14.18
C SER A 100 -20.89 7.69 13.76
N ALA A 101 -20.85 8.87 13.14
CA ALA A 101 -22.06 9.54 12.68
C ALA A 101 -22.82 8.69 11.65
N ARG A 102 -22.12 8.14 10.65
CA ARG A 102 -22.70 7.26 9.64
C ARG A 102 -23.27 5.98 10.22
N LEU A 103 -22.59 5.38 11.20
CA LEU A 103 -23.03 4.17 11.91
C LEU A 103 -24.29 4.43 12.75
N ILE A 104 -24.36 5.57 13.45
CA ILE A 104 -25.54 5.94 14.26
C ILE A 104 -26.75 6.21 13.35
N THR A 105 -26.54 6.91 12.22
CA THR A 105 -27.64 7.27 11.32
C THR A 105 -28.00 6.15 10.33
N GLY A 106 -27.20 5.09 10.24
CA GLY A 106 -27.37 4.02 9.24
C GLY A 106 -27.28 4.52 7.79
N SER A 107 -26.54 5.61 7.53
CA SER A 107 -26.51 6.26 6.21
C SER A 107 -25.11 6.80 5.89
N SER A 108 -24.69 6.66 4.63
CA SER A 108 -23.40 7.13 4.11
C SER A 108 -23.45 8.57 3.56
N GLU A 109 -24.55 9.28 3.81
CA GLU A 109 -24.80 10.65 3.36
C GLU A 109 -23.65 11.63 3.66
N LYS A 110 -23.53 12.64 2.80
CA LYS A 110 -22.56 13.71 3.00
C LYS A 110 -23.06 14.64 4.10
N PRO A 111 -22.23 14.98 5.10
CA PRO A 111 -22.64 15.90 6.15
C PRO A 111 -23.08 17.26 5.62
N ALA A 112 -24.20 17.78 6.12
CA ALA A 112 -24.66 19.12 5.81
C ALA A 112 -23.84 20.16 6.59
N SER A 113 -23.23 21.12 5.88
CA SER A 113 -22.55 22.24 6.54
C SER A 113 -23.55 23.32 6.91
N VAL A 114 -23.72 23.55 8.22
CA VAL A 114 -24.74 24.45 8.78
C VAL A 114 -24.07 25.50 9.67
N ALA A 115 -24.57 26.73 9.64
CA ALA A 115 -24.09 27.80 10.51
C ALA A 115 -24.50 27.55 11.97
N ASP A 116 -23.62 27.85 12.92
CA ASP A 116 -23.81 27.52 14.34
C ASP A 116 -25.10 28.12 14.93
N SER A 117 -25.47 29.33 14.49
CA SER A 117 -26.71 30.01 14.92
C SER A 117 -27.99 29.26 14.51
N LYS A 118 -27.90 28.34 13.54
CA LYS A 118 -29.00 27.46 13.15
C LYS A 118 -29.07 26.18 13.99
N LEU A 119 -28.03 25.88 14.76
CA LEU A 119 -27.96 24.73 15.66
C LEU A 119 -28.37 25.09 17.10
N GLU A 120 -28.27 26.37 17.48
CA GLU A 120 -28.66 26.88 18.81
C GLU A 120 -30.08 26.51 19.25
N PRO A 121 -31.11 26.47 18.39
CA PRO A 121 -32.47 26.16 18.82
C PRO A 121 -32.70 24.70 19.21
N TYR A 122 -31.80 23.79 18.85
CA TYR A 122 -31.99 22.35 19.08
C TYR A 122 -31.46 21.93 20.47
N PRO A 123 -32.18 21.06 21.21
CA PRO A 123 -31.67 20.49 22.45
C PRO A 123 -30.40 19.68 22.20
N ARG A 124 -29.56 19.60 23.24
CA ARG A 124 -28.28 18.87 23.18
C ARG A 124 -28.36 17.55 23.93
N GLY A 125 -27.97 16.48 23.26
CA GLY A 125 -27.77 15.17 23.85
C GLY A 125 -26.33 14.94 24.32
N PRO A 126 -26.04 13.79 24.95
CA PRO A 126 -24.67 13.38 25.29
C PRO A 126 -23.80 13.18 24.05
N LEU A 127 -22.47 13.28 24.23
CA LEU A 127 -21.48 12.97 23.21
C LEU A 127 -21.49 11.48 22.88
N LEU A 128 -21.62 11.14 21.60
CA LEU A 128 -21.67 9.77 21.10
C LEU A 128 -20.44 9.43 20.24
N GLY A 129 -20.23 8.15 20.01
CA GLY A 129 -19.31 7.62 19.00
C GLY A 129 -18.17 6.78 19.57
N ILE A 130 -17.30 6.36 18.66
CA ILE A 130 -16.20 5.44 18.91
C ILE A 130 -14.90 6.25 19.08
N PRO A 131 -14.29 6.31 20.28
CA PRO A 131 -12.99 6.95 20.46
C PRO A 131 -11.91 6.27 19.59
N GLY A 132 -11.13 7.07 18.87
CA GLY A 132 -10.06 6.57 17.99
C GLY A 132 -10.54 6.06 16.62
N ALA A 133 -11.84 6.01 16.34
CA ALA A 133 -12.34 5.74 14.99
C ALA A 133 -12.00 6.89 14.02
N PRO A 134 -11.87 6.60 12.72
CA PRO A 134 -11.32 7.56 11.77
C PRO A 134 -12.28 8.74 11.53
N ALA A 135 -11.72 9.95 11.50
CA ALA A 135 -12.45 11.19 11.26
C ALA A 135 -12.95 11.34 9.82
N SER A 136 -12.27 10.68 8.88
CA SER A 136 -12.61 10.60 7.46
C SER A 136 -12.49 9.15 6.98
N LEU A 137 -13.21 8.81 5.91
CA LEU A 137 -13.19 7.49 5.29
C LEU A 137 -12.92 7.66 3.78
N PRO A 138 -11.75 8.19 3.37
CA PRO A 138 -11.36 8.17 1.96
C PRO A 138 -11.26 6.74 1.46
N GLY A 139 -11.57 6.56 0.17
CA GLY A 139 -11.34 5.29 -0.53
C GLY A 139 -9.90 5.16 -1.03
N SER A 140 -9.63 4.04 -1.69
CA SER A 140 -8.30 3.69 -2.18
C SER A 140 -7.78 4.69 -3.21
N ALA A 141 -6.48 4.96 -3.17
CA ALA A 141 -5.77 5.64 -4.24
C ALA A 141 -5.77 4.81 -5.54
N HIS A 142 -5.87 3.48 -5.43
CA HIS A 142 -5.77 2.49 -6.51
C HIS A 142 -7.04 1.63 -6.61
N LYS A 143 -8.10 2.18 -7.20
CA LYS A 143 -9.44 1.55 -7.20
C LYS A 143 -9.56 0.14 -7.80
N SER A 144 -8.64 -0.24 -8.69
CA SER A 144 -8.71 -1.51 -9.44
C SER A 144 -7.73 -2.58 -8.95
N THR A 145 -6.81 -2.22 -8.05
CA THR A 145 -5.69 -3.09 -7.69
C THR A 145 -5.30 -2.83 -6.25
N SER A 146 -5.29 -3.88 -5.44
CA SER A 146 -4.73 -3.84 -4.10
C SER A 146 -3.23 -4.09 -4.18
N MET A 147 -2.43 -3.24 -3.54
CA MET A 147 -0.98 -3.30 -3.58
C MET A 147 -0.43 -3.13 -2.17
N TRP A 148 0.41 -4.08 -1.74
CA TRP A 148 0.98 -4.13 -0.41
C TRP A 148 2.44 -4.55 -0.49
N THR A 149 3.32 -3.80 0.17
CA THR A 149 4.74 -4.13 0.26
C THR A 149 5.18 -4.07 1.71
N VAL A 150 5.88 -5.10 2.18
CA VAL A 150 6.56 -5.11 3.48
C VAL A 150 8.04 -5.04 3.22
N CYS A 151 8.74 -4.12 3.87
CA CYS A 151 10.17 -3.90 3.71
C CYS A 151 10.88 -3.95 5.05
N ASP A 152 12.09 -4.50 5.05
CA ASP A 152 13.10 -4.29 6.07
C ASP A 152 14.25 -3.49 5.46
N SER A 153 14.60 -2.37 6.10
CA SER A 153 15.81 -1.63 5.79
C SER A 153 16.85 -1.86 6.88
N SER A 154 17.93 -2.55 6.55
CA SER A 154 19.07 -2.77 7.44
C SER A 154 20.03 -1.60 7.39
N THR A 155 20.47 -1.11 8.55
CA THR A 155 21.65 -0.25 8.66
C THR A 155 22.71 -0.91 9.53
N VAL A 156 23.94 -1.00 9.01
CA VAL A 156 25.10 -1.50 9.76
C VAL A 156 25.88 -0.32 10.31
N SER A 157 25.90 -0.18 11.63
CA SER A 157 26.73 0.84 12.28
C SER A 157 28.21 0.47 12.16
N SER A 158 29.05 1.43 11.76
CA SER A 158 30.51 1.28 11.70
C SER A 158 31.14 0.99 13.08
N ASP A 159 30.46 1.36 14.16
CA ASP A 159 31.06 1.44 15.49
C ASP A 159 30.72 0.25 16.39
N SER A 160 29.71 -0.56 16.03
CA SER A 160 29.22 -1.66 16.88
C SER A 160 28.99 -3.00 16.19
N ALA A 161 29.20 -3.11 14.86
CA ALA A 161 28.83 -4.28 14.07
C ALA A 161 27.38 -4.76 14.29
N SER A 162 26.53 -3.94 14.92
CA SER A 162 25.15 -4.24 15.22
C SER A 162 24.30 -3.77 14.04
N GLU A 163 23.61 -4.72 13.42
CA GLU A 163 22.58 -4.46 12.42
C GLU A 163 21.32 -3.96 13.14
N SER A 164 20.86 -2.75 12.80
CA SER A 164 19.51 -2.30 13.14
C SER A 164 18.60 -2.47 11.94
N LEU A 165 17.45 -3.08 12.16
CA LEU A 165 16.39 -3.23 11.18
C LEU A 165 15.36 -2.13 11.41
N ARG A 166 14.69 -1.72 10.33
CA ARG A 166 13.50 -0.89 10.38
C ARG A 166 12.47 -1.53 9.48
N GLN A 167 11.30 -1.86 10.02
CA GLN A 167 10.21 -2.43 9.24
C GLN A 167 9.27 -1.33 8.73
N THR A 168 8.94 -1.40 7.45
CA THR A 168 8.00 -0.47 6.80
C THR A 168 6.94 -1.24 6.02
N VAL A 169 5.66 -0.91 6.22
CA VAL A 169 4.55 -1.38 5.39
C VAL A 169 4.11 -0.28 4.44
N ILE A 170 3.95 -0.59 3.17
CA ILE A 170 3.59 0.34 2.11
C ILE A 170 2.33 -0.18 1.41
N ALA A 171 1.26 0.61 1.42
CA ALA A 171 0.05 0.38 0.62
C ALA A 171 0.00 1.41 -0.52
N ASP A 172 0.93 1.27 -1.46
CA ASP A 172 1.05 2.07 -2.68
C ASP A 172 1.75 1.25 -3.77
N LYS A 173 1.74 1.75 -5.01
CA LYS A 173 2.48 1.16 -6.12
C LYS A 173 3.99 1.29 -5.86
N PRO A 174 4.77 0.19 -5.89
CA PRO A 174 6.19 0.25 -5.64
C PRO A 174 6.92 1.00 -6.78
N VAL A 175 7.79 1.93 -6.40
CA VAL A 175 8.71 2.63 -7.31
C VAL A 175 9.98 1.79 -7.47
N LEU A 176 10.16 1.20 -8.64
CA LEU A 176 11.27 0.30 -8.94
C LEU A 176 12.39 1.00 -9.70
N GLY A 177 13.64 0.65 -9.38
CA GLY A 177 14.82 1.10 -10.09
C GLY A 177 16.10 0.99 -9.26
N SER A 178 17.24 1.18 -9.93
CA SER A 178 18.57 1.00 -9.33
C SER A 178 18.90 1.90 -8.13
N SER A 179 18.16 2.99 -7.93
CA SER A 179 18.28 3.85 -6.74
C SER A 179 17.32 3.49 -5.60
N THR A 180 16.33 2.63 -5.83
CA THR A 180 15.37 2.13 -4.84
C THR A 180 15.56 0.62 -4.66
N VAL A 181 14.62 -0.19 -5.17
CA VAL A 181 14.69 -1.66 -5.22
C VAL A 181 14.30 -2.14 -6.60
N GLU A 182 14.77 -3.33 -6.97
CA GLU A 182 14.42 -4.03 -8.20
C GLU A 182 13.91 -5.44 -7.86
N PRO A 183 13.07 -6.04 -8.74
CA PRO A 183 12.68 -7.43 -8.58
C PRO A 183 13.91 -8.35 -8.60
N ALA A 184 13.98 -9.26 -7.63
CA ALA A 184 15.01 -10.28 -7.58
C ALA A 184 14.92 -11.19 -8.82
N ARG A 185 16.07 -11.69 -9.29
CA ARG A 185 16.16 -12.68 -10.38
C ARG A 185 15.95 -14.09 -9.85
N PRO A 186 15.55 -15.08 -10.67
CA PRO A 186 15.25 -16.43 -10.21
C PRO A 186 16.32 -17.08 -9.32
N GLU A 187 17.60 -16.79 -9.59
CA GLU A 187 18.73 -17.26 -8.78
C GLU A 187 18.93 -16.50 -7.47
N ASP A 188 18.44 -15.27 -7.34
CA ASP A 188 18.70 -14.43 -6.17
C ASP A 188 18.00 -14.99 -4.92
N ALA A 189 18.75 -15.10 -3.84
CA ALA A 189 18.30 -15.63 -2.56
C ALA A 189 18.91 -14.89 -1.37
N VAL A 190 18.30 -15.03 -0.20
CA VAL A 190 18.77 -14.40 1.04
C VAL A 190 18.78 -15.43 2.17
N LEU A 191 19.94 -15.64 2.78
CA LEU A 191 20.06 -16.41 4.01
C LEU A 191 19.75 -15.50 5.20
N VAL A 192 18.73 -15.83 5.98
CA VAL A 192 18.25 -15.01 7.10
C VAL A 192 18.21 -15.81 8.40
N ARG A 193 18.40 -15.12 9.52
CA ARG A 193 18.28 -15.71 10.86
C ARG A 193 17.28 -14.92 11.70
N THR A 194 16.35 -15.65 12.32
CA THR A 194 15.41 -15.12 13.31
C THR A 194 15.47 -16.00 14.56
N GLY A 195 15.81 -15.41 15.71
CA GLY A 195 16.15 -16.20 16.90
C GLY A 195 17.25 -17.24 16.59
N ASP A 196 16.95 -18.50 16.84
CA ASP A 196 17.86 -19.64 16.62
C ASP A 196 17.65 -20.34 15.27
N GLU A 197 16.61 -19.96 14.52
CA GLU A 197 16.27 -20.59 13.24
C GLU A 197 16.91 -19.83 12.06
N THR A 198 17.38 -20.58 11.07
CA THR A 198 17.92 -20.05 9.82
C THR A 198 17.02 -20.44 8.67
N PHE A 199 16.61 -19.46 7.86
CA PHE A 199 15.76 -19.65 6.70
C PHE A 199 16.48 -19.19 5.43
N LEU A 200 16.18 -19.83 4.31
CA LEU A 200 16.49 -19.34 2.99
C LEU A 200 15.24 -18.70 2.40
N ILE A 201 15.34 -17.44 1.98
CA ILE A 201 14.35 -16.78 1.13
C ILE A 201 14.82 -16.92 -0.31
N TYR A 202 14.02 -17.54 -1.18
CA TYR A 202 14.39 -17.81 -2.57
C TYR A 202 13.14 -17.83 -3.44
N GLN A 203 13.35 -17.91 -4.75
CA GLN A 203 12.25 -17.99 -5.71
C GLN A 203 11.95 -19.44 -6.07
N LEU A 204 10.67 -19.80 -6.01
CA LEU A 204 10.16 -21.10 -6.41
C LEU A 204 9.30 -20.92 -7.66
N PHE A 205 9.56 -21.75 -8.68
CA PHE A 205 8.76 -21.79 -9.89
C PHE A 205 7.65 -22.82 -9.73
N ARG A 206 6.39 -22.37 -9.75
CA ARG A 206 5.20 -23.22 -9.65
C ARG A 206 4.10 -22.65 -10.54
N ASP A 207 3.34 -23.51 -11.20
CA ASP A 207 2.20 -23.12 -12.05
C ASP A 207 2.52 -22.07 -13.12
N GLY A 208 3.75 -22.09 -13.66
CA GLY A 208 4.18 -21.17 -14.70
C GLY A 208 4.64 -19.79 -14.20
N ALA A 209 4.74 -19.59 -12.88
CA ALA A 209 5.15 -18.33 -12.28
C ALA A 209 6.23 -18.52 -11.21
N TRP A 210 7.13 -17.53 -11.10
CA TRP A 210 8.06 -17.42 -9.99
C TRP A 210 7.38 -16.73 -8.81
N SER A 211 7.57 -17.25 -7.61
CA SER A 211 7.10 -16.62 -6.37
C SER A 211 8.14 -16.78 -5.26
N PRO A 212 8.34 -15.76 -4.42
CA PRO A 212 9.28 -15.87 -3.31
C PRO A 212 8.67 -16.69 -2.17
N VAL A 213 9.44 -17.63 -1.65
CA VAL A 213 9.08 -18.50 -0.54
C VAL A 213 10.16 -18.47 0.54
N ARG A 214 9.86 -19.01 1.71
CA ARG A 214 10.86 -19.27 2.76
C ARG A 214 10.89 -20.75 3.11
N ALA A 215 12.08 -21.29 3.30
CA ALA A 215 12.28 -22.64 3.81
C ALA A 215 13.27 -22.60 4.97
N ALA A 216 13.03 -23.40 6.02
CA ALA A 216 14.05 -23.62 7.04
C ALA A 216 15.24 -24.36 6.42
N VAL A 217 16.46 -24.06 6.86
CA VAL A 217 17.69 -24.67 6.33
C VAL A 217 18.30 -25.56 7.41
N ASP A 218 18.63 -26.80 7.07
CA ASP A 218 19.46 -27.65 7.92
C ASP A 218 20.92 -27.16 7.85
N THR A 219 21.29 -26.28 8.79
CA THR A 219 22.63 -25.69 8.86
C THR A 219 23.70 -26.66 9.35
N ASP A 220 23.32 -27.79 9.92
CA ASP A 220 24.25 -28.82 10.38
C ASP A 220 24.64 -29.80 9.24
N SER A 221 23.87 -29.79 8.15
CA SER A 221 24.11 -30.61 6.96
C SER A 221 25.09 -29.97 5.99
N ALA A 222 26.34 -30.48 5.98
CA ALA A 222 27.34 -30.08 5.00
C ALA A 222 26.91 -30.28 3.52
N PRO A 223 26.18 -31.36 3.13
CA PRO A 223 25.62 -31.49 1.79
C PRO A 223 24.70 -30.33 1.41
N VAL A 224 23.79 -29.92 2.30
CA VAL A 224 22.85 -28.81 2.08
C VAL A 224 23.62 -27.50 1.96
N MET A 225 24.47 -27.19 2.93
CA MET A 225 25.24 -25.94 2.97
C MET A 225 26.13 -25.76 1.74
N ARG A 226 26.79 -26.83 1.27
CA ARG A 226 27.66 -26.78 0.08
C ARG A 226 26.87 -26.68 -1.22
N ALA A 227 25.85 -27.52 -1.39
CA ALA A 227 25.07 -27.57 -2.63
C ALA A 227 24.35 -26.23 -2.90
N LEU A 228 23.88 -25.57 -1.85
CA LEU A 228 23.19 -24.29 -1.91
C LEU A 228 24.15 -23.08 -1.85
N GLY A 229 25.47 -23.30 -1.77
CA GLY A 229 26.46 -22.22 -1.73
C GLY A 229 26.39 -21.36 -0.46
N LEU A 230 25.98 -21.93 0.67
CA LEU A 230 25.77 -21.23 1.94
C LEU A 230 27.00 -21.25 2.86
N ASP A 231 28.04 -22.01 2.51
CA ASP A 231 29.30 -22.05 3.26
C ASP A 231 29.95 -20.66 3.34
N GLY A 232 30.21 -20.19 4.56
CA GLY A 232 30.82 -18.89 4.81
C GLY A 232 29.87 -17.69 4.64
N VAL A 233 28.60 -17.92 4.29
CA VAL A 233 27.57 -16.87 4.22
C VAL A 233 27.12 -16.53 5.65
N THR A 234 27.18 -15.25 6.00
CA THR A 234 26.64 -14.77 7.29
C THR A 234 25.15 -14.46 7.12
N PRO A 235 24.24 -15.14 7.83
CA PRO A 235 22.81 -14.86 7.73
C PRO A 235 22.50 -13.43 8.19
N ARG A 236 21.66 -12.73 7.43
CA ARG A 236 21.16 -11.40 7.80
C ARG A 236 20.05 -11.52 8.85
N ARG A 237 19.83 -10.48 9.65
CA ARG A 237 18.60 -10.40 10.43
C ARG A 237 17.42 -10.06 9.53
N MET A 238 16.24 -10.51 9.93
CA MET A 238 14.97 -10.15 9.29
C MET A 238 13.90 -10.04 10.38
N THR A 239 13.01 -9.06 10.24
CA THR A 239 11.89 -8.91 11.17
C THR A 239 10.88 -10.04 10.98
N PRO A 240 10.18 -10.47 12.05
CA PRO A 240 9.16 -11.51 11.92
C PRO A 240 8.05 -11.15 10.93
N GLY A 241 7.71 -9.87 10.78
CA GLY A 241 6.66 -9.44 9.84
C GLY A 241 7.05 -9.61 8.37
N LEU A 242 8.27 -9.23 8.00
CA LEU A 242 8.77 -9.50 6.64
C LEU A 242 8.93 -11.01 6.41
N LEU A 243 9.52 -11.74 7.36
CA LEU A 243 9.69 -13.19 7.23
C LEU A 243 8.35 -13.91 7.03
N ASN A 244 7.34 -13.63 7.86
CA ASN A 244 6.03 -14.27 7.79
C ASN A 244 5.19 -13.82 6.59
N SER A 245 5.62 -12.78 5.87
CA SER A 245 5.01 -12.43 4.60
C SER A 245 5.35 -13.45 3.51
N PHE A 246 6.51 -14.10 3.56
CA PHE A 246 6.86 -15.18 2.63
C PHE A 246 6.14 -16.49 3.01
N PRO A 247 5.45 -17.16 2.08
CA PRO A 247 4.89 -18.49 2.30
C PRO A 247 5.98 -19.48 2.75
N LEU A 248 5.69 -20.22 3.81
CA LEU A 248 6.57 -21.28 4.31
C LEU A 248 6.39 -22.54 3.47
N VAL A 249 7.49 -23.11 3.01
CA VAL A 249 7.54 -24.40 2.31
C VAL A 249 8.39 -25.40 3.10
N GLU A 250 8.49 -26.63 2.60
CA GLU A 250 9.22 -27.69 3.29
C GLU A 250 10.70 -27.32 3.53
N PRO A 251 11.31 -27.83 4.63
CA PRO A 251 12.68 -27.53 4.97
C PRO A 251 13.67 -28.04 3.91
N LEU A 252 14.74 -27.30 3.71
CA LEU A 252 15.87 -27.68 2.87
C LEU A 252 16.82 -28.56 3.68
N GLU A 253 16.57 -29.86 3.63
CA GLU A 253 17.36 -30.91 4.27
C GLU A 253 17.73 -32.01 3.27
N VAL A 254 18.57 -32.98 3.67
CA VAL A 254 18.81 -34.16 2.83
C VAL A 254 17.58 -35.06 2.92
N PRO A 255 16.84 -35.29 1.81
CA PRO A 255 15.64 -36.12 1.89
C PRO A 255 16.02 -37.57 2.20
N THR A 256 15.23 -38.22 3.05
CA THR A 256 15.40 -39.65 3.32
C THR A 256 14.95 -40.45 2.10
N VAL A 257 15.84 -41.24 1.51
CA VAL A 257 15.51 -42.09 0.34
C VAL A 257 15.22 -43.53 0.80
N PRO A 258 13.96 -44.02 0.69
CA PRO A 258 13.62 -45.37 1.09
C PRO A 258 14.36 -46.44 0.28
N GLY A 259 15.07 -47.33 0.97
CA GLY A 259 15.83 -48.40 0.31
C GLY A 259 17.14 -47.96 -0.33
N ALA A 260 17.69 -46.80 0.08
CA ALA A 260 18.99 -46.30 -0.38
C ALA A 260 20.07 -47.40 -0.40
N GLY A 261 20.87 -47.43 -1.46
CA GLY A 261 21.93 -48.42 -1.68
C GLY A 261 21.47 -49.79 -2.21
N GLN A 262 20.16 -50.07 -2.25
CA GLN A 262 19.63 -51.25 -2.97
C GLN A 262 19.72 -51.07 -4.49
N PRO A 263 19.63 -52.14 -5.30
CA PRO A 263 19.59 -52.02 -6.76
C PRO A 263 18.49 -51.05 -7.23
N GLY A 264 18.88 -50.06 -8.03
CA GLY A 264 17.98 -49.04 -8.57
C GLY A 264 17.28 -49.48 -9.87
N ALA A 265 16.33 -48.67 -10.33
CA ALA A 265 15.62 -48.91 -11.59
C ALA A 265 16.49 -48.67 -12.85
N VAL A 266 17.61 -47.95 -12.72
CA VAL A 266 18.59 -47.72 -13.79
C VAL A 266 19.74 -48.71 -13.67
N ASP A 267 20.18 -49.28 -14.80
CA ASP A 267 21.21 -50.31 -14.81
C ASP A 267 22.52 -49.85 -14.15
N SER A 268 23.11 -50.70 -13.30
CA SER A 268 24.35 -50.42 -12.58
C SER A 268 24.31 -49.16 -11.70
N THR A 269 23.13 -48.81 -11.19
CA THR A 269 22.94 -47.75 -10.18
C THR A 269 22.19 -48.30 -8.96
N THR A 270 22.20 -47.53 -7.88
CA THR A 270 21.46 -47.87 -6.67
C THR A 270 20.34 -46.87 -6.43
N VAL A 271 19.34 -47.26 -5.64
CA VAL A 271 18.34 -46.35 -5.12
C VAL A 271 19.02 -45.22 -4.36
N GLY A 272 18.68 -43.97 -4.68
CA GLY A 272 19.32 -42.75 -4.17
C GLY A 272 20.42 -42.19 -5.07
N SER A 273 20.90 -42.95 -6.07
CA SER A 273 21.87 -42.43 -7.04
C SER A 273 21.27 -41.31 -7.88
N VAL A 274 22.06 -40.27 -8.14
CA VAL A 274 21.72 -39.23 -9.11
C VAL A 274 22.28 -39.61 -10.47
N VAL A 275 21.45 -39.50 -11.50
CA VAL A 275 21.82 -39.66 -12.91
C VAL A 275 21.48 -38.40 -13.68
N LYS A 276 22.12 -38.21 -14.83
CA LYS A 276 21.81 -37.10 -15.73
C LYS A 276 21.50 -37.58 -17.14
N SER A 277 20.68 -36.85 -17.86
CA SER A 277 20.49 -37.01 -19.30
C SER A 277 20.79 -35.70 -20.01
N VAL A 278 21.16 -35.78 -21.28
CA VAL A 278 21.38 -34.62 -22.14
C VAL A 278 20.42 -34.75 -23.31
N ASP A 279 19.62 -33.71 -23.53
CA ASP A 279 18.60 -33.68 -24.58
C ASP A 279 19.20 -33.30 -25.95
N VAL A 280 18.33 -33.00 -26.93
CA VAL A 280 18.76 -32.63 -28.29
C VAL A 280 19.35 -31.21 -28.35
N ASP A 281 18.97 -30.34 -27.42
CA ASP A 281 19.39 -28.94 -27.32
C ASP A 281 20.58 -28.74 -26.35
N ASP A 282 21.26 -29.84 -26.00
CA ASP A 282 22.36 -29.91 -25.00
C ASP A 282 21.93 -29.53 -23.56
N GLU A 283 20.63 -29.53 -23.27
CA GLU A 283 20.09 -29.28 -21.93
C GLU A 283 20.28 -30.52 -21.04
N THR A 284 20.83 -30.31 -19.84
CA THR A 284 21.07 -31.40 -18.88
C THR A 284 19.93 -31.49 -17.88
N THR A 285 19.25 -32.62 -17.84
CA THR A 285 18.23 -32.93 -16.83
C THR A 285 18.76 -33.92 -15.80
N TYR A 286 18.41 -33.72 -14.53
CA TYR A 286 18.84 -34.59 -13.44
C TYR A 286 17.69 -35.42 -12.93
N HIS A 287 17.99 -36.66 -12.55
CA HIS A 287 17.00 -37.58 -11.99
C HIS A 287 17.61 -38.31 -10.80
N VAL A 288 16.80 -38.53 -9.76
CA VAL A 288 17.12 -39.48 -8.69
C VAL A 288 16.55 -40.85 -9.06
N VAL A 289 17.37 -41.88 -8.88
CA VAL A 289 16.96 -43.27 -9.11
C VAL A 289 16.26 -43.80 -7.87
N LEU A 290 15.05 -44.30 -8.05
CA LEU A 290 14.23 -44.90 -7.00
C LEU A 290 13.94 -46.36 -7.33
N ARG A 291 13.33 -47.08 -6.38
CA ARG A 291 12.99 -48.50 -6.58
C ARG A 291 11.93 -48.68 -7.67
N GLY A 292 10.96 -47.77 -7.73
CA GLY A 292 9.82 -47.83 -8.64
C GLY A 292 10.05 -47.17 -10.00
N GLY A 293 11.20 -46.50 -10.21
CA GLY A 293 11.45 -45.68 -11.40
C GLY A 293 12.44 -44.55 -11.14
N VAL A 294 12.21 -43.41 -11.77
CA VAL A 294 13.03 -42.20 -11.62
C VAL A 294 12.14 -41.00 -11.27
N GLN A 295 12.68 -40.03 -10.55
CA GLN A 295 12.05 -38.75 -10.29
C GLN A 295 12.96 -37.64 -10.81
N GLU A 296 12.43 -36.72 -11.61
CA GLU A 296 13.16 -35.55 -12.08
C GLU A 296 13.42 -34.59 -10.91
N ILE A 297 14.62 -34.02 -10.85
CA ILE A 297 15.08 -33.19 -9.75
C ILE A 297 15.82 -31.96 -10.26
N SER A 298 15.78 -30.86 -9.51
CA SER A 298 16.54 -29.66 -9.85
C SER A 298 18.05 -29.86 -9.67
N ALA A 299 18.86 -29.00 -10.30
CA ALA A 299 20.32 -29.06 -10.13
C ALA A 299 20.78 -28.89 -8.66
N PRO A 300 20.20 -27.97 -7.86
CA PRO A 300 20.47 -27.92 -6.42
C PRO A 300 20.12 -29.21 -5.67
N ALA A 301 18.95 -29.80 -5.93
CA ALA A 301 18.53 -31.05 -5.30
C ALA A 301 19.45 -32.23 -5.67
N ALA A 302 19.85 -32.30 -6.95
CA ALA A 302 20.84 -33.25 -7.45
C ALA A 302 22.17 -33.13 -6.71
N GLU A 303 22.65 -31.91 -6.49
CA GLU A 303 23.91 -31.69 -5.79
C GLU A 303 23.82 -32.02 -4.29
N ILE A 304 22.69 -31.72 -3.63
CA ILE A 304 22.44 -32.13 -2.23
C ILE A 304 22.52 -33.65 -2.10
N LEU A 305 21.78 -34.39 -2.94
CA LEU A 305 21.75 -35.86 -2.93
C LEU A 305 23.13 -36.45 -3.24
N ARG A 306 23.83 -35.88 -4.23
CA ARG A 306 25.18 -36.33 -4.62
C ARG A 306 26.20 -36.12 -3.52
N LEU A 307 26.12 -35.01 -2.78
CA LEU A 307 27.02 -34.72 -1.66
C LEU A 307 26.65 -35.52 -0.40
N ALA A 308 25.39 -35.94 -0.27
CA ALA A 308 24.94 -36.80 0.81
C ALA A 308 25.37 -38.26 0.64
N ASP A 309 25.54 -38.72 -0.60
CA ASP A 309 26.07 -40.06 -0.90
C ASP A 309 27.58 -40.14 -0.61
N ARG A 310 27.93 -40.60 0.59
CA ARG A 310 29.32 -40.71 1.07
C ARG A 310 30.10 -41.84 0.40
N ASP A 311 29.40 -42.86 -0.11
CA ASP A 311 30.01 -44.06 -0.67
C ASP A 311 30.07 -44.00 -2.22
N GLY A 312 29.27 -43.14 -2.84
CA GLY A 312 29.23 -42.85 -4.27
C GLY A 312 30.35 -41.93 -4.75
N ALA A 313 31.59 -42.43 -4.80
CA ALA A 313 32.73 -41.70 -5.35
C ALA A 313 32.70 -41.50 -6.90
N ALA A 314 31.68 -42.03 -7.58
CA ALA A 314 31.56 -42.01 -9.03
C ALA A 314 30.96 -40.68 -9.54
N PRO A 315 31.42 -40.16 -10.69
CA PRO A 315 30.76 -39.03 -11.34
C PRO A 315 29.30 -39.37 -11.66
N VAL A 316 28.42 -38.35 -11.67
CA VAL A 316 27.01 -38.49 -12.05
C VAL A 316 26.92 -39.19 -13.40
N LYS A 317 26.35 -40.41 -13.40
CA LYS A 317 26.26 -41.24 -14.60
C LYS A 317 25.35 -40.56 -15.63
N THR A 318 25.86 -40.41 -16.84
CA THR A 318 25.04 -40.00 -17.98
C THR A 318 24.24 -41.21 -18.48
N VAL A 319 22.92 -41.07 -18.57
CA VAL A 319 21.98 -42.08 -19.05
C VAL A 319 21.36 -41.59 -20.35
N ALA A 320 21.23 -42.49 -21.33
CA ALA A 320 20.64 -42.14 -22.62
C ALA A 320 19.16 -41.78 -22.43
N PRO A 321 18.63 -40.73 -23.11
CA PRO A 321 17.22 -40.35 -22.98
C PRO A 321 16.25 -41.50 -23.26
N GLY A 322 16.58 -42.38 -24.22
CA GLY A 322 15.78 -43.56 -24.55
C GLY A 322 15.71 -44.61 -23.45
N GLU A 323 16.71 -44.71 -22.56
CA GLU A 323 16.66 -45.59 -21.40
C GLU A 323 15.71 -45.02 -20.34
N LEU A 324 15.85 -43.73 -20.01
CA LEU A 324 14.96 -43.05 -19.07
C LEU A 324 13.49 -43.09 -19.52
N ALA A 325 13.24 -42.96 -20.82
CA ALA A 325 11.88 -43.04 -21.39
C ALA A 325 11.19 -44.40 -21.18
N THR A 326 11.93 -45.47 -20.87
CA THR A 326 11.35 -46.79 -20.54
C THR A 326 10.98 -46.93 -19.06
N LEU A 327 11.48 -46.03 -18.21
CA LEU A 327 11.27 -46.07 -16.77
C LEU A 327 10.01 -45.28 -16.41
N LYS A 328 9.41 -45.67 -15.28
CA LYS A 328 8.27 -44.93 -14.73
C LYS A 328 8.77 -43.64 -14.08
N VAL A 329 8.14 -42.51 -14.40
CA VAL A 329 8.31 -41.28 -13.63
C VAL A 329 7.46 -41.37 -12.36
N VAL A 330 8.10 -41.17 -11.21
CA VAL A 330 7.47 -41.20 -9.88
C VAL A 330 7.74 -39.90 -9.13
N GLU A 331 6.91 -39.61 -8.15
CA GLU A 331 7.08 -38.47 -7.23
C GLU A 331 7.02 -39.01 -5.80
N GLU A 332 8.13 -39.57 -5.31
CA GLU A 332 8.22 -40.18 -3.98
C GLU A 332 8.98 -39.30 -2.98
N LEU A 333 9.96 -38.51 -3.45
CA LEU A 333 10.75 -37.63 -2.59
C LEU A 333 10.12 -36.22 -2.50
N PRO A 334 10.05 -35.63 -1.29
CA PRO A 334 9.46 -34.30 -1.06
C PRO A 334 10.46 -33.18 -1.41
N ILE A 335 10.85 -33.10 -2.67
CA ILE A 335 11.86 -32.14 -3.18
C ILE A 335 11.28 -31.07 -4.11
N GLY A 336 9.96 -31.07 -4.32
CA GLY A 336 9.29 -30.13 -5.22
C GLY A 336 9.46 -28.67 -4.82
N ASP A 337 9.76 -28.41 -3.55
CA ASP A 337 9.99 -27.08 -3.02
C ASP A 337 11.47 -26.68 -3.05
N PHE A 338 12.40 -27.52 -3.49
CA PHE A 338 13.81 -27.14 -3.53
C PHE A 338 14.06 -26.06 -4.60
N PRO A 339 15.11 -25.23 -4.46
CA PRO A 339 15.46 -24.24 -5.49
C PRO A 339 15.62 -24.90 -6.87
N GLN A 340 15.00 -24.31 -7.89
CA GLN A 340 15.05 -24.82 -9.26
C GLN A 340 16.36 -24.47 -9.97
N VAL A 341 16.94 -23.33 -9.58
CA VAL A 341 18.26 -22.85 -10.03
C VAL A 341 19.16 -22.67 -8.82
N ASN A 342 20.48 -22.71 -9.05
CA ASN A 342 21.46 -22.52 -7.97
C ASN A 342 21.30 -21.13 -7.35
N PRO A 343 21.06 -21.05 -6.02
CA PRO A 343 20.94 -19.77 -5.35
C PRO A 343 22.19 -18.91 -5.43
N SER A 344 22.00 -17.61 -5.62
CA SER A 344 22.99 -16.55 -5.60
C SER A 344 22.63 -15.60 -4.45
N MET A 345 23.50 -15.50 -3.44
CA MET A 345 23.18 -14.74 -2.22
C MET A 345 23.22 -13.23 -2.47
N LEU A 346 22.11 -12.55 -2.16
CA LEU A 346 22.05 -11.09 -2.10
C LEU A 346 22.76 -10.59 -0.84
N GLY A 347 23.70 -9.66 -1.05
CA GLY A 347 24.57 -9.15 0.02
C GLY A 347 23.99 -7.90 0.68
N LEU A 348 24.05 -7.84 2.01
CA LEU A 348 23.62 -6.68 2.81
C LEU A 348 24.23 -5.34 2.37
N SER A 349 25.46 -5.34 1.87
CA SER A 349 26.15 -4.11 1.43
C SER A 349 25.62 -3.54 0.11
N ALA A 350 25.19 -4.42 -0.81
CA ALA A 350 24.62 -4.02 -2.09
C ALA A 350 23.12 -3.71 -1.94
N ASP A 351 22.43 -4.57 -1.18
CA ASP A 351 20.98 -4.60 -1.05
C ASP A 351 20.54 -4.46 0.43
N PRO A 352 20.80 -3.31 1.08
CA PRO A 352 20.43 -3.12 2.48
C PRO A 352 18.92 -3.15 2.72
N THR A 353 18.10 -2.90 1.71
CA THR A 353 16.64 -2.97 1.78
C THR A 353 16.13 -4.21 1.06
N LEU A 354 15.35 -5.04 1.77
CA LEU A 354 14.65 -6.19 1.23
C LEU A 354 13.15 -5.99 1.42
N CYS A 355 12.36 -6.30 0.41
CA CYS A 355 10.91 -6.21 0.50
C CYS A 355 10.23 -7.42 -0.10
N ARG A 356 9.02 -7.72 0.38
CA ARG A 356 8.06 -8.55 -0.33
C ARG A 356 6.93 -7.67 -0.83
N SER A 357 6.72 -7.64 -2.15
CA SER A 357 5.53 -7.06 -2.73
C SER A 357 4.45 -8.11 -2.95
N TRP A 358 3.21 -7.67 -2.86
CA TRP A 358 1.99 -8.42 -3.14
C TRP A 358 1.03 -7.48 -3.87
N SER A 359 0.44 -7.92 -4.97
CA SER A 359 -0.62 -7.18 -5.64
C SER A 359 -1.67 -8.10 -6.23
N ARG A 360 -2.91 -7.63 -6.27
CA ARG A 360 -4.01 -8.37 -6.91
C ARG A 360 -5.03 -7.40 -7.48
N GLY A 361 -5.31 -7.54 -8.77
CA GLY A 361 -6.43 -6.87 -9.43
C GLY A 361 -7.79 -7.38 -8.93
N THR A 362 -8.81 -6.54 -8.97
CA THR A 362 -10.17 -6.89 -8.50
C THR A 362 -10.74 -8.15 -9.15
N ASP A 363 -10.46 -8.35 -10.44
CA ASP A 363 -10.95 -9.49 -11.24
C ASP A 363 -9.92 -10.62 -11.40
N GLU A 364 -8.78 -10.51 -10.74
CA GLU A 364 -7.70 -11.49 -10.89
C GLU A 364 -7.84 -12.66 -9.90
N PRO A 365 -7.73 -13.91 -10.37
CA PRO A 365 -7.86 -15.09 -9.51
C PRO A 365 -6.64 -15.29 -8.62
N ARG A 366 -5.46 -14.81 -9.04
CA ARG A 366 -4.17 -14.96 -8.37
C ARG A 366 -3.56 -13.60 -8.09
N ALA A 367 -2.89 -13.48 -6.95
CA ALA A 367 -2.03 -12.36 -6.64
C ALA A 367 -0.65 -12.56 -7.28
N GLU A 368 -0.02 -11.44 -7.65
CA GLU A 368 1.38 -11.39 -8.01
C GLU A 368 2.20 -11.07 -6.76
N THR A 369 3.33 -11.75 -6.60
CA THR A 369 4.23 -11.56 -5.46
C THR A 369 5.68 -11.54 -5.92
N ALA A 370 6.49 -10.63 -5.41
CA ALA A 370 7.90 -10.56 -5.74
C ALA A 370 8.76 -10.29 -4.50
N LEU A 371 9.98 -10.85 -4.51
CA LEU A 371 11.06 -10.39 -3.67
C LEU A 371 11.70 -9.18 -4.36
N LEU A 372 11.79 -8.05 -3.65
CA LEU A 372 12.47 -6.85 -4.12
C LEU A 372 13.71 -6.62 -3.28
N ALA A 373 14.79 -6.20 -3.91
CA ALA A 373 16.07 -5.95 -3.24
C ALA A 373 16.71 -4.67 -3.78
N GLY A 374 17.39 -3.91 -2.90
CA GLY A 374 18.13 -2.73 -3.30
C GLY A 374 18.49 -1.80 -2.14
N ARG A 375 18.60 -0.50 -2.44
CA ARG A 375 19.27 0.50 -1.59
C ARG A 375 18.32 1.34 -0.75
N ALA A 376 17.06 1.48 -1.16
CA ALA A 376 16.07 2.32 -0.48
C ALA A 376 14.65 1.77 -0.67
N LEU A 377 13.71 2.22 0.16
CA LEU A 377 12.30 1.84 0.05
C LEU A 377 11.73 2.12 -1.36
N PRO A 378 10.77 1.32 -1.86
CA PRO A 378 10.13 1.49 -3.16
C PRO A 378 9.11 2.63 -3.17
N LEU A 379 9.54 3.83 -2.79
CA LEU A 379 8.70 5.03 -2.67
C LEU A 379 9.26 6.18 -3.51
N GLU A 380 8.38 7.11 -3.86
CA GLU A 380 8.79 8.39 -4.47
C GLU A 380 9.64 9.22 -3.49
N SER A 381 10.52 10.07 -4.02
CA SER A 381 11.49 10.83 -3.21
C SER A 381 10.86 11.82 -2.20
N ASP A 382 9.62 12.25 -2.43
CA ASP A 382 8.84 13.14 -1.57
C ASP A 382 7.85 12.40 -0.66
N ALA A 383 7.67 11.08 -0.84
CA ALA A 383 6.90 10.25 0.05
C ALA A 383 7.55 10.19 1.45
N ARG A 384 6.73 10.29 2.49
CA ARG A 384 7.16 10.26 3.90
C ARG A 384 6.32 9.24 4.66
N PRO A 385 6.87 8.05 4.98
CA PRO A 385 6.19 7.11 5.85
C PRO A 385 5.85 7.73 7.21
N VAL A 386 4.68 7.39 7.73
CA VAL A 386 4.24 7.72 9.08
C VAL A 386 4.99 6.81 10.05
N ARG A 387 5.73 7.41 10.98
CA ARG A 387 6.32 6.67 12.10
C ARG A 387 5.24 6.36 13.13
N LEU A 388 5.06 5.09 13.46
CA LEU A 388 4.07 4.66 14.43
C LEU A 388 4.49 5.03 15.86
N THR A 389 3.51 5.28 16.72
CA THR A 389 3.74 5.48 18.16
C THR A 389 4.21 4.21 18.86
N SER A 390 3.93 3.05 18.28
CA SER A 390 4.39 1.74 18.73
C SER A 390 5.75 1.33 18.13
N ALA A 391 6.41 2.21 17.36
CA ALA A 391 7.69 1.90 16.74
C ALA A 391 8.75 1.60 17.81
N ASP A 392 9.45 0.49 17.66
CA ASP A 392 10.47 0.01 18.59
C ASP A 392 11.90 0.11 18.01
N GLY A 393 12.06 0.71 16.84
CA GLY A 393 13.34 0.96 16.22
C GLY A 393 13.97 -0.34 15.74
N ALA A 394 15.04 -0.79 16.40
CA ALA A 394 15.73 -2.02 16.03
C ALA A 394 15.00 -3.30 16.51
N GLY A 395 13.79 -3.16 17.04
CA GLY A 395 12.98 -4.27 17.55
C GLY A 395 12.24 -5.03 16.44
N PRO A 396 11.44 -6.04 16.81
CA PRO A 396 10.69 -6.85 15.86
C PRO A 396 9.39 -6.19 15.36
N GLY A 397 9.02 -5.02 15.91
CA GLY A 397 7.78 -4.33 15.63
C GLY A 397 7.77 -3.62 14.28
N LEU A 398 6.57 -3.17 13.89
CA LEU A 398 6.38 -2.29 12.74
C LEU A 398 6.74 -0.86 13.14
N ASP A 399 7.68 -0.25 12.42
CA ASP A 399 8.11 1.12 12.71
C ASP A 399 7.34 2.16 11.91
N GLU A 400 7.13 1.87 10.62
CA GLU A 400 6.67 2.87 9.66
C GLU A 400 5.59 2.30 8.74
N VAL A 401 4.63 3.15 8.40
CA VAL A 401 3.58 2.83 7.43
C VAL A 401 3.45 3.93 6.41
N TYR A 402 3.29 3.59 5.14
CA TYR A 402 3.00 4.54 4.09
C TYR A 402 1.76 4.13 3.32
N LEU A 403 0.79 5.05 3.30
CA LEU A 403 -0.31 5.10 2.34
C LEU A 403 -0.31 6.53 1.77
N PRO A 404 -0.75 6.74 0.51
CA PRO A 404 -0.90 8.08 -0.04
C PRO A 404 -1.76 8.97 0.87
N PRO A 405 -1.32 10.19 1.24
CA PRO A 405 -2.09 11.07 2.13
C PRO A 405 -3.51 11.34 1.61
N GLY A 406 -4.50 11.23 2.50
CA GLY A 406 -5.91 11.37 2.15
C GLY A 406 -6.51 10.18 1.42
N SER A 407 -5.87 9.01 1.47
CA SER A 407 -6.41 7.74 0.99
C SER A 407 -6.75 6.79 2.15
N GLY A 408 -7.39 5.67 1.83
CA GLY A 408 -7.58 4.57 2.76
C GLY A 408 -8.02 3.31 2.03
N GLU A 409 -7.87 2.15 2.64
CA GLU A 409 -8.12 0.87 2.01
C GLU A 409 -9.29 0.15 2.67
N TYR A 410 -10.32 -0.23 1.89
CA TYR A 410 -11.38 -1.11 2.34
C TYR A 410 -11.08 -2.54 1.88
N LEU A 411 -10.82 -3.42 2.83
CA LEU A 411 -10.14 -4.69 2.60
C LEU A 411 -10.98 -5.86 3.11
N GLN A 412 -10.88 -6.98 2.40
CA GLN A 412 -11.23 -8.29 2.90
C GLN A 412 -9.98 -9.17 2.91
N VAL A 413 -9.60 -9.68 4.09
CA VAL A 413 -8.34 -10.40 4.23
C VAL A 413 -8.40 -11.79 3.60
N THR A 414 -7.27 -12.21 3.03
CA THR A 414 -7.04 -13.51 2.41
C THR A 414 -5.72 -14.12 2.91
N GLY A 415 -5.42 -15.35 2.49
CA GLY A 415 -4.15 -16.02 2.79
C GLY A 415 -2.94 -15.35 2.12
N ASN A 416 -1.75 -15.83 2.48
CA ASN A 416 -0.49 -15.27 1.99
C ASN A 416 -0.08 -15.82 0.62
N GLU A 417 -0.63 -16.99 0.27
CA GLU A 417 -0.41 -17.68 -0.99
C GLU A 417 -1.05 -16.92 -2.16
N ALA A 418 -0.39 -16.94 -3.31
CA ALA A 418 -0.82 -16.23 -4.50
C ALA A 418 -2.23 -16.65 -4.96
N ASP A 419 -2.60 -17.92 -4.80
CA ASP A 419 -3.86 -18.50 -5.23
C ASP A 419 -4.91 -18.62 -4.12
N SER A 420 -4.69 -17.94 -2.99
CA SER A 420 -5.61 -18.02 -1.87
C SER A 420 -7.02 -17.51 -2.23
N ALA A 421 -7.98 -18.42 -2.13
CA ALA A 421 -9.41 -18.15 -2.28
C ALA A 421 -10.09 -17.78 -0.95
N ARG A 422 -9.34 -17.63 0.14
CA ARG A 422 -9.90 -17.34 1.47
C ARG A 422 -10.50 -15.94 1.50
N THR A 423 -11.65 -15.84 2.16
CA THR A 423 -12.41 -14.60 2.29
C THR A 423 -12.84 -14.44 3.74
N GLU A 424 -11.98 -13.82 4.54
CA GLU A 424 -12.18 -13.75 5.99
C GLU A 424 -12.71 -12.36 6.40
N SER A 425 -12.11 -11.77 7.43
CA SER A 425 -12.54 -10.54 8.09
C SER A 425 -12.41 -9.30 7.20
N LEU A 426 -13.26 -8.30 7.46
CA LEU A 426 -13.25 -7.00 6.79
C LEU A 426 -12.53 -5.96 7.63
N PHE A 427 -11.78 -5.09 6.97
CA PHE A 427 -11.06 -3.99 7.60
C PHE A 427 -11.14 -2.72 6.78
N TYR A 428 -11.12 -1.58 7.45
CA TYR A 428 -10.71 -0.31 6.86
C TYR A 428 -9.31 0.05 7.37
N VAL A 429 -8.43 0.53 6.50
CA VAL A 429 -7.10 1.04 6.87
C VAL A 429 -7.01 2.50 6.47
N ASN A 430 -6.64 3.38 7.40
CA ASN A 430 -6.43 4.80 7.10
C ASN A 430 -4.99 5.11 6.69
N ASP A 431 -4.76 6.33 6.21
CA ASP A 431 -3.45 6.82 5.79
C ASP A 431 -2.40 6.95 6.92
N SER A 432 -2.80 6.71 8.17
CA SER A 432 -1.91 6.64 9.34
C SER A 432 -1.51 5.20 9.70
N GLY A 433 -1.94 4.20 8.92
CA GLY A 433 -1.58 2.80 9.13
C GLY A 433 -2.35 2.09 10.26
N VAL A 434 -3.52 2.61 10.63
CA VAL A 434 -4.40 1.98 11.63
C VAL A 434 -5.46 1.15 10.91
N ARG A 435 -5.62 -0.12 11.32
CA ARG A 435 -6.67 -1.01 10.83
C ARG A 435 -7.87 -1.04 11.76
N PHE A 436 -9.06 -0.89 11.20
CA PHE A 436 -10.33 -0.89 11.92
C PHE A 436 -11.17 -2.06 11.45
N GLY A 437 -11.57 -2.94 12.36
CA GLY A 437 -12.43 -4.08 12.01
C GLY A 437 -13.82 -3.63 11.58
N ILE A 438 -14.36 -4.25 10.54
CA ILE A 438 -15.73 -4.03 10.08
C ILE A 438 -16.48 -5.37 10.22
N PRO A 439 -17.63 -5.43 10.92
CA PRO A 439 -18.34 -6.68 11.17
C PRO A 439 -18.82 -7.40 9.90
N ASP A 440 -19.31 -6.64 8.92
CA ASP A 440 -19.95 -7.16 7.71
C ASP A 440 -19.97 -6.14 6.56
N LEU A 441 -20.36 -6.59 5.37
CA LEU A 441 -20.45 -5.75 4.17
C LEU A 441 -21.50 -4.65 4.30
N GLU A 442 -22.61 -4.89 5.01
CA GLU A 442 -23.66 -3.91 5.23
C GLU A 442 -23.15 -2.71 6.02
N THR A 443 -22.33 -2.97 7.04
CA THR A 443 -21.62 -1.95 7.81
C THR A 443 -20.63 -1.18 6.93
N GLY A 444 -19.91 -1.86 6.02
CA GLY A 444 -19.06 -1.22 5.02
C GLY A 444 -19.82 -0.27 4.08
N GLY A 445 -21.02 -0.69 3.63
CA GLY A 445 -21.93 0.13 2.83
C GLY A 445 -22.43 1.36 3.60
N THR A 446 -22.80 1.19 4.87
CA THR A 446 -23.20 2.28 5.78
C THR A 446 -22.08 3.30 5.99
N LEU A 447 -20.84 2.82 6.12
CA LEU A 447 -19.64 3.66 6.20
C LEU A 447 -19.31 4.37 4.88
N GLY A 448 -19.97 4.02 3.77
CA GLY A 448 -19.76 4.60 2.45
C GLY A 448 -18.50 4.09 1.74
N LEU A 449 -18.04 2.89 2.09
CA LEU A 449 -16.86 2.24 1.50
C LEU A 449 -17.21 1.41 0.24
N GLY A 450 -18.51 1.16 0.02
CA GLY A 450 -19.02 0.33 -1.07
C GLY A 450 -19.13 -1.15 -0.69
N ASP A 451 -19.51 -1.97 -1.68
CA ASP A 451 -19.88 -3.39 -1.45
C ASP A 451 -18.78 -4.37 -1.90
N SER A 452 -17.71 -3.86 -2.50
CA SER A 452 -16.62 -4.65 -3.10
C SER A 452 -15.27 -4.30 -2.45
N PRO A 453 -14.97 -4.84 -1.25
CA PRO A 453 -13.68 -4.66 -0.63
C PRO A 453 -12.57 -5.32 -1.46
N SER A 454 -11.41 -4.68 -1.52
CA SER A 454 -10.21 -5.21 -2.16
C SER A 454 -9.61 -6.36 -1.33
N ARG A 455 -8.87 -7.28 -1.95
CA ARG A 455 -8.17 -8.35 -1.23
C ARG A 455 -6.86 -7.84 -0.64
N ALA A 456 -6.48 -8.32 0.55
CA ALA A 456 -5.14 -8.09 1.09
C ALA A 456 -4.69 -9.30 1.94
N PRO A 457 -3.39 -9.65 1.94
CA PRO A 457 -2.87 -10.78 2.70
C PRO A 457 -2.85 -10.47 4.20
N TRP A 458 -3.32 -11.42 5.02
CA TRP A 458 -3.33 -11.24 6.48
C TRP A 458 -1.93 -11.03 7.08
N SER A 459 -0.87 -11.61 6.51
CA SER A 459 0.52 -11.35 6.95
C SER A 459 0.91 -9.87 6.93
N VAL A 460 0.28 -9.06 6.08
CA VAL A 460 0.56 -7.62 6.00
C VAL A 460 -0.41 -6.84 6.87
N VAL A 461 -1.71 -7.11 6.73
CA VAL A 461 -2.74 -6.39 7.48
C VAL A 461 -2.57 -6.59 8.99
N SER A 462 -2.15 -7.77 9.45
CA SER A 462 -1.95 -8.04 10.87
C SER A 462 -0.82 -7.22 11.52
N LEU A 463 0.14 -6.71 10.74
CA LEU A 463 1.24 -5.86 11.22
C LEU A 463 0.75 -4.44 11.58
N LEU A 464 -0.30 -3.98 10.92
CA LEU A 464 -0.84 -2.64 11.11
C LEU A 464 -1.43 -2.45 12.52
N ALA A 465 -1.31 -1.22 13.02
CA ALA A 465 -1.77 -0.86 14.35
C ALA A 465 -3.28 -1.12 14.49
N PRO A 466 -3.72 -1.87 15.52
CA PRO A 466 -5.14 -2.17 15.70
C PRO A 466 -5.89 -0.92 16.23
N GLY A 467 -6.95 -0.54 15.52
CA GLY A 467 -7.95 0.42 15.95
C GLY A 467 -9.21 -0.26 16.50
N PRO A 468 -10.19 0.53 16.99
CA PRO A 468 -11.48 0.00 17.41
C PRO A 468 -12.26 -0.61 16.23
N THR A 469 -13.16 -1.54 16.54
CA THR A 469 -14.13 -2.06 15.57
C THR A 469 -15.18 -1.00 15.25
N LEU A 470 -15.51 -0.84 13.97
CA LEU A 470 -16.51 0.09 13.47
C LEU A 470 -17.88 -0.62 13.43
N SER A 471 -18.65 -0.54 14.51
CA SER A 471 -20.00 -1.10 14.60
C SER A 471 -21.01 -0.09 15.12
N ALA A 472 -22.30 -0.31 14.83
CA ALA A 472 -23.39 0.55 15.31
C ALA A 472 -23.45 0.56 16.84
N GLU A 473 -23.26 -0.59 17.49
CA GLU A 473 -23.26 -0.72 18.95
C GLU A 473 -22.13 0.08 19.58
N ALA A 474 -20.94 0.04 19.00
CA ALA A 474 -19.80 0.83 19.47
C ALA A 474 -20.03 2.34 19.28
N ALA A 475 -20.75 2.74 18.21
CA ALA A 475 -21.05 4.13 17.93
C ALA A 475 -22.16 4.71 18.84
N LEU A 476 -23.08 3.89 19.32
CA LEU A 476 -24.17 4.28 20.24
C LEU A 476 -23.73 4.40 21.71
N VAL A 477 -22.42 4.42 21.99
CA VAL A 477 -21.88 4.63 23.33
C VAL A 477 -21.80 6.13 23.65
N ALA A 478 -22.36 6.51 24.81
CA ALA A 478 -22.31 7.86 25.33
C ALA A 478 -21.07 8.12 26.20
N HIS A 479 -20.50 9.32 26.09
CA HIS A 479 -19.32 9.76 26.82
C HIS A 479 -19.58 11.09 27.53
N ASP A 480 -19.23 11.19 28.80
CA ASP A 480 -19.12 12.48 29.49
C ASP A 480 -17.73 13.12 29.31
N GLY A 481 -16.75 12.32 28.89
CA GLY A 481 -15.36 12.71 28.60
C GLY A 481 -14.52 11.50 28.22
N LEU A 482 -13.34 11.72 27.63
CA LEU A 482 -12.42 10.65 27.25
C LEU A 482 -11.41 10.39 28.38
N LYS A 483 -11.19 9.12 28.74
CA LYS A 483 -10.09 8.75 29.64
C LYS A 483 -8.77 9.00 28.93
N THR A 484 -7.95 9.90 29.46
CA THR A 484 -6.60 10.19 28.95
C THR A 484 -5.56 9.57 29.86
N VAL A 485 -4.55 8.91 29.28
CA VAL A 485 -3.29 8.61 29.97
C VAL A 485 -2.31 9.72 29.61
N GLY A 486 -1.68 10.33 30.62
CA GLY A 486 -0.69 11.37 30.38
C GLY A 486 0.50 10.81 29.61
N ILE A 487 0.90 11.50 28.55
CA ILE A 487 2.18 11.26 27.90
C ILE A 487 3.22 12.02 28.74
N ASP A 488 4.25 11.33 29.20
CA ASP A 488 5.37 11.96 29.90
C ASP A 488 6.05 12.94 28.93
N PRO A 489 6.09 14.26 29.22
CA PRO A 489 6.67 15.25 28.31
C PRO A 489 8.18 15.07 28.10
N ASP A 490 8.84 14.24 28.91
CA ASP A 490 10.27 13.93 28.81
C ASP A 490 10.56 12.61 28.05
N GLY A 491 9.58 12.07 27.31
CA GLY A 491 9.65 10.76 26.63
C GLY A 491 10.95 10.45 25.87
N GLU A 492 11.73 9.52 26.43
CA GLU A 492 12.29 8.40 25.66
C GLU A 492 11.17 7.42 25.27
#